data_AF-A0A318PK89-F1
#
_entry.id   AF-A0A318PK89-F1
#
_cell.length_a   1.000
_cell.length_b   1.000
_cell.length_c   1.000
_cell.angle_alpha   90.00
_cell.angle_beta   90.00
_cell.angle_gamma   90.00
#
_symmetry.space_group_name_H-M   'P 1'
#
loop_
_entity.id
_entity.type
_entity.pdbx_description
1 polymer ?
#
loop_
_entity_poly.entity_id
_entity_poly.type
_entity_poly.pdbx_seq_one_letter_code
_entity_poly.pdbx_strand_id
1 'polypeptide(L)' 'MRDWAKARRERTHHLIELGGLVQKAGLVDLTDDDRATLLGTFLDIAGQLQGSNDTTPVDLKTRWRRAGLHAFDRDREQG' A
#
# COMPACT_ATOMS: atom_id res chain seq x y z
N MET A 1 -8.70 -26.01 -16.52
CA MET A 1 -8.71 -26.28 -15.06
C MET A 1 -7.40 -25.85 -14.39
N ARG A 2 -6.22 -26.18 -14.91
CA ARG A 2 -4.91 -25.76 -14.34
C ARG A 2 -4.68 -24.24 -14.35
N ASP A 3 -5.07 -23.55 -15.42
CA ASP A 3 -4.84 -22.10 -15.53
C ASP A 3 -5.70 -21.27 -14.56
N TRP A 4 -6.96 -21.67 -14.36
CA TRP A 4 -7.84 -21.05 -13.36
C TRP A 4 -7.28 -21.18 -11.95
N ALA A 5 -6.78 -22.37 -11.58
CA ALA A 5 -6.20 -22.61 -10.26
C ALA A 5 -4.91 -21.79 -10.06
N LYS A 6 -4.10 -21.63 -11.12
CA LYS A 6 -2.91 -20.79 -11.11
C LYS A 6 -3.26 -19.31 -10.94
N ALA A 7 -4.17 -18.77 -11.75
CA ALA A 7 -4.64 -17.39 -11.64
C ALA A 7 -5.27 -17.09 -10.26
N ARG A 8 -6.00 -18.04 -9.68
CA ARG A 8 -6.56 -17.93 -8.33
C ARG A 8 -5.48 -17.77 -7.27
N ARG A 9 -4.39 -18.55 -7.36
CA ARG A 9 -3.25 -18.49 -6.44
C ARG A 9 -2.49 -17.17 -6.58
N GLU A 10 -2.20 -16.75 -7.80
CA GLU A 10 -1.54 -15.47 -8.08
C GLU A 10 -2.36 -14.30 -7.52
N ARG A 11 -3.68 -14.30 -7.72
CA ARG A 11 -4.56 -13.27 -7.15
C ARG A 11 -4.54 -13.28 -5.62
N THR A 12 -4.63 -14.45 -4.99
CA THR A 12 -4.59 -14.55 -3.53
C THR A 12 -3.25 -14.05 -2.99
N HIS A 13 -2.13 -14.46 -3.61
CA HIS A 13 -0.80 -14.01 -3.21
C HIS A 13 -0.69 -12.50 -3.30
N HIS A 14 -1.09 -11.92 -4.42
CA HIS A 14 -1.06 -10.48 -4.63
C HIS A 14 -1.87 -9.71 -3.57
N LEU A 15 -3.08 -10.18 -3.24
CA LEU A 15 -3.92 -9.53 -2.23
C LEU A 15 -3.33 -9.66 -0.82
N ILE A 16 -2.68 -10.78 -0.50
CA ILE A 16 -1.97 -10.96 0.77
C ILE A 16 -0.79 -9.99 0.87
N GLU A 17 0.00 -9.85 -0.20
CA GLU A 17 1.12 -8.91 -0.23
C GLU A 17 0.65 -7.46 -0.01
N LEU A 18 -0.43 -7.05 -0.67
CA LEU A 18 -1.03 -5.73 -0.47
C LEU A 18 -1.53 -5.55 0.97
N GLY A 19 -2.20 -6.56 1.54
CA GLY A 19 -2.63 -6.54 2.95
C GLY A 19 -1.45 -6.40 3.92
N GLY A 20 -0.33 -7.06 3.62
CA GLY A 20 0.91 -6.93 4.39
C GLY A 20 1.49 -5.50 4.38
N LEU A 21 1.31 -4.74 3.29
CA LEU A 21 1.72 -3.32 3.25
C LEU A 21 0.85 -2.46 4.17
N VAL A 22 -0.46 -2.71 4.21
CA VAL A 22 -1.39 -1.98 5.09
C VAL A 22 -1.03 -2.22 6.56
N GLN A 23 -0.73 -3.46 6.92
CA GLN A 23 -0.31 -3.80 8.29
C GLN A 23 1.06 -3.21 8.64
N LYS A 24 2.05 -3.31 7.75
CA LYS A 24 3.40 -2.73 7.96
C LYS A 24 3.37 -1.21 8.12
N ALA A 25 2.44 -0.53 7.44
CA ALA A 25 2.23 0.91 7.60
C ALA A 25 1.54 1.29 8.93
N GLY A 26 1.18 0.30 9.76
CA GLY A 26 0.47 0.51 11.04
C GLY A 26 -0.99 0.93 10.86
N LEU A 27 -1.52 0.91 9.63
CA LEU A 27 -2.84 1.45 9.34
C LEU A 27 -3.96 0.63 9.98
N VAL A 28 -3.77 -0.69 10.10
CA VAL A 28 -4.75 -1.56 10.77
C VAL A 28 -4.95 -1.12 12.22
N ASP A 29 -3.86 -0.94 12.97
CA ASP A 29 -3.92 -0.55 14.38
C ASP A 29 -4.37 0.91 14.55
N LEU A 30 -3.89 1.82 13.69
CA LEU A 30 -4.23 3.24 13.75
C LEU A 30 -5.69 3.54 13.40
N THR A 31 -6.34 2.66 12.63
CA THR A 31 -7.72 2.86 12.17
C THR A 31 -8.71 1.88 12.82
N ASP A 32 -8.25 1.01 13.72
CA ASP A 32 -9.05 -0.08 14.31
C ASP A 32 -9.71 -0.98 13.24
N ASP A 33 -8.96 -1.24 12.15
CA ASP A 33 -9.45 -1.96 10.95
C ASP A 33 -10.73 -1.37 10.32
N ASP A 34 -11.02 -0.09 10.53
CA ASP A 34 -12.18 0.55 9.92
C ASP A 34 -11.99 0.70 8.41
N ARG A 35 -12.67 -0.18 7.67
CA ARG A 35 -12.55 -0.29 6.21
C ARG A 35 -12.97 0.98 5.48
N ALA A 36 -13.91 1.74 6.03
CA ALA A 36 -14.35 3.00 5.44
C ALA A 36 -13.24 4.05 5.54
N THR A 37 -12.59 4.16 6.68
CA THR A 37 -11.44 5.03 6.92
C THR A 37 -10.24 4.65 6.06
N LEU A 38 -9.92 3.34 5.97
CA LEU A 38 -8.87 2.85 5.07
C LEU A 38 -9.15 3.22 3.61
N LEU A 39 -10.37 2.97 3.13
CA LEU A 39 -10.75 3.32 1.77
C LEU A 39 -10.69 4.84 1.54
N GLY A 40 -11.19 5.65 2.48
CA GLY A 40 -11.11 7.11 2.41
C GLY A 40 -9.67 7.61 2.30
N THR A 41 -8.76 7.00 3.05
CA THR A 41 -7.32 7.32 3.00
C THR A 41 -6.70 6.98 1.65
N PHE A 42 -7.03 5.80 1.08
CA PHE A 42 -6.55 5.43 -0.25
C PHE A 42 -7.12 6.33 -1.35
N LEU A 43 -8.36 6.77 -1.21
CA LEU A 43 -8.98 7.74 -2.13
C LEU A 43 -8.29 9.10 -2.06
N ASP A 44 -7.93 9.56 -0.86
CA ASP A 44 -7.15 10.80 -0.70
C ASP A 44 -5.80 10.72 -1.43
N ILE A 45 -5.04 9.63 -1.20
CA ILE A 45 -3.76 9.37 -1.89
C ILE A 45 -3.95 9.33 -3.42
N ALA A 46 -5.01 8.68 -3.90
CA ALA A 46 -5.33 8.65 -5.33
C ALA A 46 -5.65 10.05 -5.87
N GLY A 47 -6.39 10.87 -5.12
CA GLY A 47 -6.70 12.25 -5.45
C GLY A 47 -5.45 13.13 -5.55
N GLN A 48 -4.49 12.96 -4.65
CA GLN A 48 -3.20 13.65 -4.71
C GLN A 48 -2.43 13.34 -6.00
N LEU A 49 -2.45 12.07 -6.46
CA LEU A 49 -1.82 11.66 -7.72
C LEU A 49 -2.55 12.15 -8.98
N GLN A 50 -3.83 12.49 -8.87
CA GLN A 50 -4.65 13.02 -9.97
C GLN A 50 -4.52 14.55 -10.13
N GLY A 51 -3.68 15.20 -9.33
CA GLY A 51 -3.41 16.64 -9.43
C GLY A 51 -4.19 17.51 -8.44
N SER A 52 -4.72 16.91 -7.35
CA SER A 52 -5.36 17.67 -6.26
C SER A 52 -4.34 18.33 -5.31
N ASN A 53 -3.05 18.28 -5.63
CA ASN A 53 -1.94 18.76 -4.81
C ASN A 53 -1.02 19.69 -5.63
N ASP A 54 -0.43 20.69 -4.98
CA ASP A 54 0.55 21.61 -5.57
C ASP A 54 1.86 20.90 -5.99
N THR A 55 2.10 19.70 -5.45
CA THR A 55 3.25 18.86 -5.81
C THR A 55 2.92 17.96 -7.01
N THR A 56 3.85 17.84 -7.96
CA THR A 56 3.62 16.97 -9.12
C THR A 56 3.46 15.49 -8.71
N PRO A 57 2.64 14.70 -9.43
CA PRO A 57 2.48 13.27 -9.14
C PRO A 57 3.79 12.48 -9.22
N VAL A 58 4.77 12.94 -10.02
CA VAL A 58 6.09 12.30 -10.15
C VAL A 58 6.91 12.51 -8.87
N ASP A 59 6.92 13.72 -8.33
CA ASP A 59 7.66 14.03 -7.11
C ASP A 59 7.04 13.33 -5.90
N LEU A 60 5.70 13.27 -5.83
CA LEU A 60 4.98 12.49 -4.80
C LEU A 60 5.37 11.02 -4.84
N LYS A 61 5.30 10.38 -6.02
CA LYS A 61 5.70 8.96 -6.18
C LYS A 61 7.17 8.74 -5.79
N THR A 62 8.05 9.65 -6.17
CA THR A 62 9.48 9.58 -5.83
C THR A 62 9.69 9.63 -4.32
N ARG A 63 9.02 10.57 -3.63
CA ARG A 63 9.08 10.73 -2.18
C ARG A 63 8.53 9.50 -1.46
N TRP A 64 7.34 9.02 -1.83
CA TRP A 64 6.72 7.84 -1.20
C TRP A 64 7.53 6.58 -1.44
N ARG A 65 8.10 6.39 -2.64
CA ARG A 65 9.00 5.26 -2.92
C ARG A 65 10.20 5.25 -1.98
N ARG A 66 10.85 6.41 -1.79
CA ARG A 66 12.00 6.53 -0.88
C ARG A 66 11.60 6.21 0.56
N ALA A 67 10.47 6.75 1.03
CA ALA A 67 9.96 6.46 2.37
C ALA A 67 9.67 4.97 2.57
N GLY A 68 9.03 4.33 1.58
CA GLY A 68 8.75 2.89 1.61
C GLY A 68 10.03 2.05 1.67
N LEU A 69 11.04 2.35 0.85
CA LEU A 69 12.34 1.65 0.88
C LEU A 69 12.99 1.75 2.27
N HIS A 70 13.04 2.93 2.87
CA HIS A 70 13.57 3.08 4.23
C HIS A 70 12.77 2.31 5.29
N ALA A 71 11.44 2.20 5.14
CA ALA A 71 10.65 1.38 6.04
C ALA A 71 11.00 -0.11 5.91
N PHE A 72 11.19 -0.60 4.67
CA PHE A 72 11.64 -1.97 4.45
C PHE A 72 13.05 -2.25 4.99
N ASP A 73 13.99 -1.32 4.80
CA ASP A 73 15.36 -1.48 5.28
C ASP A 73 15.40 -1.56 6.81
N ARG A 74 14.67 -0.68 7.51
CA ARG A 74 14.58 -0.72 8.98
C ARG A 74 14.01 -2.02 9.53
N ASP A 75 13.05 -2.62 8.86
CA ASP A 75 12.48 -3.91 9.28
C ASP A 75 13.48 -5.05 9.10
N ARG A 76 14.37 -4.97 8.10
CA ARG A 76 15.43 -5.96 7.88
C ARG A 76 16.55 -5.87 8.91
N GLU A 77 16.77 -4.69 9.47
CA GLU A 77 17.78 -4.44 10.52
C GLU A 77 17.27 -4.84 11.92
N GLN A 78 15.95 -4.92 12.11
CA GLN A 78 15.30 -5.23 13.38
C GLN A 78 14.88 -6.70 13.54
N GLY A 79 14.99 -7.51 12.47
CA GLY A 79 14.70 -8.95 12.48
C GLY A 79 15.95 -9.80 12.47
#